data_AF-A0A8T0HEG9-F1
#
_entry.id   AF-A0A8T0HEG9-F1
#
_cell.length_a   1.000
_cell.length_b   1.000
_cell.length_c   1.000
_cell.angle_alpha   90.00
_cell.angle_beta   90.00
_cell.angle_gamma   90.00
#
_symmetry.space_group_name_H-M   'P 1'
#
loop_
_entity.id
_entity.type
_entity.pdbx_description
1 polymer ?
#
loop_
_entity_poly.entity_id
_entity_poly.type
_entity_poly.pdbx_seq_one_letter_code
_entity_poly.pdbx_strand_id
1 'polypeptide(L)'
;MDTKVTTVIVNDTKHGLTMKVGNRNCYARLTSVKEGGEYKMQIDVNWTYQEFLVQDKTDQANKVYINSDDCCDYERITIKEVDGKLDVQRQLREQFRTGSSVIEESGTKLSVIDESGTSTISSWKSWLNKCIHVRH
;
A
#
# COMPACT_ATOMS: atom_id res chain seq x y z
N MET A 1 -12.08 16.76 -10.02
CA MET A 1 -10.80 16.68 -9.31
C MET A 1 -10.51 15.20 -9.12
N ASP A 2 -9.41 14.70 -9.68
CA ASP A 2 -8.95 13.33 -9.44
C ASP A 2 -8.39 13.27 -8.00
N THR A 3 -9.22 12.86 -7.04
CA THR A 3 -8.81 12.64 -5.65
C THR A 3 -8.02 11.33 -5.57
N LYS A 4 -6.74 11.40 -5.91
CA LYS A 4 -5.80 10.30 -5.74
C LYS A 4 -5.12 10.41 -4.39
N VAL A 5 -5.03 9.30 -3.68
CA VAL A 5 -4.29 9.14 -2.43
C VAL A 5 -3.13 8.19 -2.64
N THR A 6 -2.03 8.39 -1.92
CA THR A 6 -0.88 7.48 -1.97
C THR A 6 -0.65 6.89 -0.58
N THR A 7 -0.41 5.59 -0.56
CA THR A 7 -0.13 4.80 0.65
C THR A 7 1.14 4.01 0.45
N VAL A 8 2.01 4.07 1.45
CA VAL A 8 3.31 3.40 1.43
C VAL A 8 3.19 2.05 2.10
N ILE A 9 3.42 0.98 1.35
CA ILE A 9 3.47 -0.38 1.86
C ILE A 9 4.93 -0.76 2.07
N VAL A 10 5.30 -1.05 3.31
CA VAL A 10 6.68 -1.25 3.75
C VAL A 10 6.86 -2.71 4.10
N ASN A 11 7.96 -3.29 3.64
CA ASN A 11 8.39 -4.61 4.04
C ASN A 11 9.47 -4.52 5.12
N ASP A 12 9.10 -4.79 6.36
CA ASP A 12 9.97 -4.87 7.53
C ASP A 12 10.20 -6.34 7.96
N THR A 13 10.07 -7.27 7.02
CA THR A 13 10.45 -8.69 7.23
C THR A 13 11.88 -8.94 6.74
N LYS A 14 12.42 -10.12 7.06
CA LYS A 14 13.73 -10.60 6.58
C LYS A 14 13.68 -11.24 5.20
N HIS A 15 12.52 -11.23 4.55
CA HIS A 15 12.28 -11.90 3.29
C HIS A 15 11.63 -10.94 2.30
N GLY A 16 11.71 -11.27 1.00
CA GLY A 16 10.97 -10.50 0.02
C GLY A 16 9.48 -10.85 0.08
N LEU A 17 8.62 -9.87 -0.18
CA LEU A 17 7.18 -10.06 -0.30
C LEU A 17 6.75 -10.10 -1.76
N THR A 18 5.71 -10.86 -2.05
CA THR A 18 4.98 -10.80 -3.32
C THR A 18 3.59 -10.26 -3.08
N MET A 19 3.27 -9.18 -3.78
CA MET A 19 1.94 -8.58 -3.75
C MET A 19 1.15 -9.02 -4.97
N LYS A 20 -0.08 -9.43 -4.74
CA LYS A 20 -1.04 -9.82 -5.76
C LYS A 20 -2.32 -9.02 -5.58
N VAL A 21 -3.02 -8.74 -6.67
CA VAL A 21 -4.33 -8.07 -6.68
C VAL A 21 -5.34 -9.02 -7.28
N GLY A 22 -6.55 -9.05 -6.75
CA GLY A 22 -7.58 -9.94 -7.27
C GLY A 22 -8.86 -9.92 -6.48
N ASN A 23 -9.81 -10.74 -6.94
CA ASN A 23 -10.91 -11.20 -6.12
C ASN A 23 -10.54 -12.59 -5.59
N ARG A 24 -11.16 -13.03 -4.49
CA ARG A 24 -10.83 -14.29 -3.78
C ARG A 24 -10.63 -15.53 -4.66
N ASN A 25 -11.20 -15.53 -5.88
CA ASN A 25 -11.14 -16.63 -6.83
C ASN A 25 -9.96 -16.55 -7.82
N CYS A 26 -9.36 -15.37 -8.03
CA CYS A 26 -8.26 -15.18 -8.96
C CYS A 26 -7.35 -14.02 -8.52
N TYR A 27 -6.06 -14.31 -8.34
CA TYR A 27 -5.04 -13.33 -7.99
C TYR A 27 -4.00 -13.19 -9.11
N ALA A 28 -3.78 -11.96 -9.56
CA ALA A 28 -2.71 -11.61 -10.47
C ALA A 28 -1.54 -10.98 -9.70
N ARG A 29 -0.30 -11.28 -10.10
CA ARG A 29 0.88 -10.66 -9.49
C ARG A 29 0.91 -9.16 -9.82
N LEU A 30 0.95 -8.34 -8.79
CA LEU A 30 1.08 -6.89 -8.91
C LEU A 30 2.55 -6.48 -8.89
N THR A 31 3.28 -6.87 -7.84
CA THR A 31 4.68 -6.49 -7.66
C THR A 31 5.40 -7.41 -6.68
N SER A 32 6.69 -7.19 -6.48
CA SER A 32 7.46 -7.74 -5.37
C SER A 32 8.16 -6.63 -4.61
N VAL A 33 8.06 -6.68 -3.28
CA VAL A 33 8.76 -5.77 -2.37
C VAL A 33 9.98 -6.50 -1.83
N LYS A 34 11.17 -5.91 -1.95
CA LYS A 34 12.40 -6.51 -1.41
C LYS A 34 12.42 -6.39 0.12
N GLU A 35 13.27 -7.16 0.78
CA GLU A 35 13.58 -6.97 2.21
C GLU A 35 13.93 -5.51 2.50
N GLY A 36 13.35 -4.92 3.54
CA GLY A 36 13.50 -3.51 3.90
C GLY A 36 12.95 -2.51 2.86
N GLY A 37 12.32 -2.99 1.79
CA GLY A 37 11.85 -2.18 0.67
C GLY A 37 10.46 -1.59 0.89
N GLU A 38 10.07 -0.69 0.01
CA GLU A 38 8.74 -0.09 0.00
C GLU A 38 8.08 -0.16 -1.39
N TYR A 39 6.76 -0.12 -1.39
CA TYR A 39 5.93 0.03 -2.57
C TYR A 39 4.90 1.13 -2.35
N LYS A 40 4.87 2.10 -3.27
CA LYS A 40 3.92 3.22 -3.23
C LYS A 40 2.68 2.85 -4.01
N MET A 41 1.60 2.58 -3.29
CA MET A 41 0.27 2.33 -3.85
C MET A 41 -0.44 3.67 -4.06
N GLN A 42 -0.66 4.06 -5.31
CA GLN A 42 -1.52 5.21 -5.62
C GLN A 42 -2.93 4.70 -5.89
N ILE A 43 -3.93 5.16 -5.13
CA ILE A 43 -5.34 4.77 -5.24
C ILE A 43 -6.19 6.00 -5.61
N ASP A 44 -7.21 5.81 -6.43
CA ASP A 44 -8.27 6.80 -6.63
C ASP A 44 -9.37 6.52 -5.61
N VAL A 45 -9.84 7.54 -4.88
CA VAL A 45 -10.90 7.35 -3.87
C VAL A 45 -12.20 6.84 -4.47
N ASN A 46 -12.39 6.97 -5.79
CA ASN A 46 -13.55 6.43 -6.50
C ASN A 46 -13.32 5.00 -7.03
N TRP A 47 -12.21 4.34 -6.67
CA TRP A 47 -12.00 2.96 -7.09
C TRP A 47 -12.97 2.00 -6.45
N THR A 48 -13.39 1.02 -7.26
CA THR A 48 -14.05 -0.18 -6.76
C THR A 48 -13.14 -0.90 -5.78
N TYR A 49 -13.75 -1.45 -4.73
CA TYR A 49 -13.08 -2.28 -3.74
C TYR A 49 -12.15 -3.32 -4.38
N GLN A 50 -10.91 -3.40 -3.88
CA GLN A 50 -9.90 -4.39 -4.29
C GLN A 50 -9.28 -5.06 -3.07
N GLU A 51 -9.04 -6.37 -3.16
CA GLU A 51 -8.24 -7.13 -2.19
C GLU A 51 -6.81 -7.32 -2.74
N PHE A 52 -5.83 -6.96 -1.92
CA PHE A 52 -4.41 -7.18 -2.16
C PHE A 52 -3.89 -8.27 -1.24
N LEU A 53 -3.41 -9.36 -1.83
CA LEU A 53 -2.78 -10.45 -1.11
C LEU A 53 -1.27 -10.21 -1.05
N VAL A 54 -0.73 -10.13 0.16
CA VAL A 54 0.71 -10.03 0.43
C VAL A 54 1.18 -11.38 0.96
N GLN A 55 2.12 -12.01 0.28
CA GLN A 55 2.68 -13.32 0.66
C GLN A 55 4.17 -13.23 0.84
N ASP A 56 4.69 -13.99 1.79
CA ASP A 56 6.12 -14.25 1.88
C ASP A 56 6.59 -15.03 0.63
N LYS A 57 7.78 -14.70 0.12
CA LYS A 57 8.39 -15.41 -1.01
C LYS A 57 8.93 -16.79 -0.62
N THR A 58 9.35 -17.00 0.62
CA THR A 58 9.89 -18.27 1.10
C THR A 58 8.81 -19.18 1.65
N ASP A 59 7.73 -18.61 2.21
CA ASP A 59 6.57 -19.37 2.68
C ASP A 59 5.25 -18.76 2.19
N GLN A 60 4.70 -19.32 1.11
CA GLN A 60 3.45 -18.82 0.53
C GLN A 60 2.22 -19.04 1.42
N ALA A 61 2.30 -19.92 2.42
CA ALA A 61 1.23 -20.09 3.40
C ALA A 61 1.16 -18.89 4.36
N ASN A 62 2.29 -18.22 4.59
CA ASN A 62 2.38 -17.00 5.36
C ASN A 62 1.96 -15.79 4.53
N LYS A 63 0.75 -15.28 4.82
CA LYS A 63 0.11 -14.25 4.00
C LYS A 63 -0.84 -13.37 4.79
N VAL A 64 -0.98 -12.13 4.33
CA VAL A 64 -1.90 -11.12 4.87
C VAL A 64 -2.66 -10.44 3.74
N TYR A 65 -3.79 -9.83 4.08
CA TYR A 65 -4.62 -9.10 3.14
C TYR A 65 -4.63 -7.62 3.52
N ILE A 66 -4.50 -6.78 2.49
CA ILE A 66 -4.71 -5.33 2.55
C ILE A 66 -5.82 -5.05 1.54
N ASN A 67 -6.71 -4.11 1.82
CA ASN A 67 -7.72 -3.71 0.83
C ASN A 67 -7.55 -2.24 0.38
N SER A 68 -8.36 -1.83 -0.59
CA SER A 68 -8.37 -0.46 -1.10
C SER A 68 -8.74 0.57 -0.03
N ASP A 69 -9.58 0.19 0.93
CA ASP A 69 -10.06 1.10 1.98
C ASP A 69 -8.95 1.34 3.01
N ASP A 70 -8.21 0.29 3.39
CA ASP A 70 -6.96 0.40 4.15
C ASP A 70 -6.00 1.40 3.46
N CYS A 71 -5.89 1.32 2.13
CA CYS A 71 -5.03 2.23 1.38
C CYS A 71 -5.61 3.66 1.27
N CYS A 72 -6.89 3.89 1.53
CA CYS A 72 -7.45 5.24 1.63
C CYS A 72 -7.20 5.82 3.03
N ASP A 73 -7.45 5.02 4.07
CA ASP A 73 -7.44 5.43 5.47
C ASP A 73 -6.03 5.62 6.04
N TYR A 74 -5.11 4.74 5.65
CA TYR A 74 -3.75 4.71 6.19
C TYR A 74 -2.77 5.30 5.17
N GLU A 75 -1.85 6.13 5.65
CA GLU A 75 -0.76 6.66 4.82
C GLU A 75 0.41 5.67 4.69
N ARG A 76 0.56 4.80 5.69
CA ARG A 76 1.63 3.81 5.76
C ARG A 76 1.11 2.49 6.33
N ILE A 77 1.44 1.40 5.65
CA ILE A 77 1.14 0.02 6.06
C ILE A 77 2.46 -0.73 6.12
N THR A 78 2.86 -1.17 7.31
CA THR A 78 4.12 -1.90 7.53
C THR A 78 3.81 -3.37 7.74
N ILE A 79 4.43 -4.22 6.93
CA ILE A 79 4.36 -5.67 7.04
C ILE A 79 5.61 -6.13 7.77
N LYS A 80 5.42 -6.72 8.94
CA LYS A 80 6.50 -7.24 9.77
C LYS A 80 6.29 -8.72 10.06
N GLU A 81 7.31 -9.37 10.59
CA GLU A 81 7.22 -10.77 11.00
C GLU A 81 7.21 -10.85 12.53
N VAL A 82 6.20 -11.52 13.09
CA VAL A 82 6.06 -11.78 14.53
C VAL A 82 5.77 -13.26 14.71
N ASP A 83 6.61 -13.96 15.48
CA ASP A 83 6.49 -15.40 15.74
C ASP A 83 6.33 -16.26 14.47
N GLY A 84 7.10 -15.92 13.41
CA GLY A 84 7.08 -16.63 12.14
C GLY A 84 5.86 -16.34 11.26
N LYS A 85 5.04 -15.34 11.60
CA LYS A 85 3.84 -14.94 10.85
C LYS A 85 3.90 -13.49 10.43
N LEU A 86 3.36 -13.18 9.26
CA LEU A 86 3.19 -11.81 8.80
C LEU A 86 2.14 -11.10 9.67
N ASP A 87 2.50 -9.92 10.16
CA ASP A 87 1.65 -8.99 10.90
C ASP A 87 1.59 -7.63 10.18
N VAL A 88 0.46 -6.92 10.33
CA VAL A 88 0.19 -5.68 9.60
C VAL A 88 0.00 -4.53 10.58
N GLN A 89 0.95 -3.59 10.57
CA GLN A 89 0.84 -2.33 11.29
C GLN A 89 0.37 -1.21 10.37
N ARG A 90 -0.54 -0.38 10.86
CA ARG A 90 -1.21 0.66 10.07
C ARG A 90 -1.03 2.02 10.75
N GLN A 91 -0.64 3.02 9.97
CA GLN A 91 -0.51 4.41 10.41
C GLN A 91 -1.57 5.25 9.72
N LEU A 92 -2.46 5.85 10.52
CA LEU A 92 -3.55 6.70 10.04
C LEU A 92 -3.02 7.93 9.33
N ARG A 93 -3.70 8.32 8.26
CA ARG A 93 -3.46 9.61 7.58
C ARG A 93 -3.85 10.76 8.50
N GLU A 94 -3.00 11.79 8.58
CA GLU A 94 -3.21 12.93 9.50
C GLU A 94 -4.49 13.74 9.25
N GLN A 95 -5.14 13.58 8.09
CA GLN A 95 -6.42 14.23 7.76
C GLN A 95 -7.57 13.83 8.70
N PHE A 96 -7.44 12.73 9.46
CA PHE A 96 -8.43 12.29 10.45
C PHE A 96 -8.09 12.73 11.89
N ARG A 97 -7.03 13.51 12.13
CA ARG A 97 -6.73 14.14 13.43
C ARG A 97 -7.58 15.39 13.67
N THR A 98 -8.91 15.30 13.55
CA THR A 98 -9.81 16.33 14.07
C THR A 98 -10.52 15.77 15.29
N GLY A 99 -9.93 15.98 16.47
CA GLY A 99 -10.56 15.58 17.73
C GLY A 99 -9.61 15.17 18.86
N SER A 100 -8.52 15.90 19.10
CA SER A 100 -7.99 16.01 20.47
C SER A 100 -7.16 17.30 20.56
N SER A 101 -7.84 18.36 20.97
CA SER A 101 -7.23 19.60 21.40
C SER A 101 -6.33 19.34 22.61
N VAL A 102 -5.03 19.37 22.41
CA VAL A 102 -4.09 19.88 23.42
C VAL A 102 -3.30 20.97 22.73
N ILE A 103 -3.66 22.20 23.09
CA ILE A 103 -2.88 23.40 22.78
C ILE A 103 -1.60 23.27 23.60
N GLU A 104 -0.45 23.25 22.95
CA GLU A 104 0.76 23.86 23.48
C GLU A 104 1.59 24.40 22.31
N GLU A 105 1.63 25.72 22.24
CA GLU A 105 2.53 26.49 21.37
C GLU A 105 3.97 26.19 21.76
N SER A 106 4.84 25.99 20.76
CA SER A 106 6.04 26.81 20.56
C SER A 106 6.89 26.27 19.41
N GLY A 107 6.97 27.09 18.36
CA GLY A 107 8.12 27.31 17.47
C GLY A 107 8.91 26.10 16.95
N THR A 108 8.95 25.92 15.63
CA THR A 108 10.12 26.31 14.82
C THR A 108 9.80 26.08 13.33
N LYS A 109 9.95 27.15 12.55
CA LYS A 109 9.89 27.23 11.09
C LYS A 109 10.97 26.34 10.46
N LEU A 110 10.61 25.48 9.51
CA LEU A 110 11.58 24.91 8.57
C LEU A 110 11.00 24.79 7.16
N SER A 111 11.89 25.09 6.23
CA SER A 111 11.68 25.56 4.87
C SER A 111 11.43 24.47 3.83
N VAL A 112 10.71 24.89 2.78
CA VAL A 112 10.58 24.32 1.44
C VAL A 112 11.89 23.70 0.93
N ILE A 113 11.82 22.47 0.40
CA ILE A 113 12.77 21.95 -0.60
C ILE A 113 12.00 21.21 -1.69
N ASP A 114 12.51 21.45 -2.89
CA ASP A 114 12.03 21.36 -4.26
C ASP A 114 11.77 19.95 -4.82
N GLU A 115 10.91 19.93 -5.83
CA GLU A 115 10.60 18.78 -6.69
C GLU A 115 11.78 18.47 -7.61
N SER A 116 12.23 17.21 -7.65
CA SER A 116 12.61 16.57 -8.92
C SER A 116 12.92 15.10 -8.69
N GLY A 117 12.01 14.25 -9.14
CA GLY A 117 12.19 12.81 -9.09
C GLY A 117 11.17 12.14 -9.98
N THR A 118 11.33 12.29 -11.30
CA THR A 118 10.60 11.53 -12.30
C THR A 118 10.80 10.04 -12.04
N SER A 119 9.81 9.40 -11.42
CA SER A 119 9.79 7.95 -11.25
C SER A 119 8.55 7.40 -11.94
N THR A 120 8.80 6.58 -12.95
CA THR A 120 7.83 5.97 -13.86
C THR A 120 6.68 5.31 -13.10
N ILE A 121 5.52 5.98 -13.12
CA ILE A 121 4.25 5.50 -12.54
C ILE A 121 3.69 4.42 -13.46
N SER A 122 3.91 3.15 -13.11
CA SER A 122 3.24 2.03 -13.76
C SER A 122 1.77 1.99 -13.34
N SER A 123 0.89 2.53 -14.18
CA SER A 123 -0.56 2.49 -13.97
C SER A 123 -1.09 1.06 -14.20
N TRP A 124 -1.38 0.35 -13.11
CA TRP A 124 -2.00 -0.98 -13.11
C TRP A 124 -3.35 -1.04 -13.86
N LYS A 125 -4.00 0.11 -14.14
CA LYS A 125 -5.21 0.22 -15.00
C LYS A 125 -5.01 -0.44 -16.38
N SER A 126 -3.78 -0.47 -16.90
CA SER A 126 -3.46 -1.16 -18.16
C SER A 126 -3.61 -2.70 -18.07
N TRP A 127 -3.71 -3.29 -16.88
CA TRP A 127 -3.73 -4.74 -16.67
C TRP A 127 -5.12 -5.32 -16.47
N LEU A 128 -6.07 -4.58 -15.87
CA LEU A 128 -7.45 -5.06 -15.73
C LEU A 128 -8.08 -5.46 -17.06
N ASN A 129 -7.73 -4.76 -18.15
CA ASN A 129 -8.21 -5.09 -19.50
C ASN A 129 -7.67 -6.43 -20.04
N LYS A 130 -6.54 -6.93 -19.51
CA LYS A 130 -5.93 -8.20 -19.95
C LYS A 130 -6.54 -9.43 -19.27
N CYS A 131 -7.11 -9.29 -18.07
CA CYS A 131 -7.77 -10.41 -17.37
C CYS A 131 -9.16 -10.75 -17.94
N ILE A 132 -9.75 -9.88 -18.75
CA ILE A 132 -11.09 -10.08 -19.34
C ILE A 132 -11.03 -10.89 -20.66
N HIS A 133 -9.87 -11.06 -21.29
CA HIS A 133 -9.74 -11.64 -22.63
C HIS A 133 -9.33 -13.12 -22.70
N VAL A 134 -9.40 -13.89 -21.61
CA VAL A 134 -9.19 -15.35 -21.68
C VAL A 134 -10.52 -16.08 -21.62
N ARG A 135 -11.34 -15.91 -22.67
CA ARG A 135 -12.36 -16.86 -23.10
C ARG A 135 -12.52 -16.77 -24.61
N HIS A 136 -11.91 -17.71 -25.32
CA HIS A 136 -12.42 -18.25 -26.58
C HIS A 136 -11.88 -19.66 -26.78
#